data_AF-A0A7V9R5L4-F1
#
_entry.id   AF-A0A7V9R5L4-F1
#
_cell.length_a   1.000
_cell.length_b   1.000
_cell.length_c   1.000
_cell.angle_alpha   90.00
_cell.angle_beta   90.00
_cell.angle_gamma   90.00
#
_symmetry.space_group_name_H-M   'P 1'
#
loop_
_entity.id
_entity.type
_entity.pdbx_description
1 polymer ?
#
loop_
_entity_poly.entity_id
_entity_poly.type
_entity_poly.pdbx_seq_one_letter_code
_entity_poly.pdbx_strand_id
1 'polypeptide(L)'
;MQGFISMLMIVMLTLTATAKARKLYPVDEGAKDASFKAFRNKLIEAVKERNTPFILTILHPKIHLSFGGHSGVKDFLEMWKPDSPDSALWKELSTILSLGGTFSTSDGKRNFWAPYTFSTFPNDLDAYEYAPIVGANVRVRSQPNTTARIVTILSYDIVKATFLFHDNNREDDIPNWVKVIVPDGRNGYVASRYVRSAIDYRLGFERIRGQWLITPFIGGD
;
A
#
# COMPACT_ATOMS: atom_id res chain seq x y z
N MET A 1 16.20 -13.69 73.62
CA MET A 1 15.04 -13.07 72.93
C MET A 1 15.58 -11.98 72.01
N GLN A 2 15.77 -12.29 70.72
CA GLN A 2 15.86 -11.32 69.62
C GLN A 2 16.01 -12.14 68.33
N GLY A 3 14.92 -12.28 67.59
CA GLY A 3 14.90 -12.90 66.27
C GLY A 3 15.25 -11.88 65.20
N PHE A 4 16.20 -12.21 64.33
CA PHE A 4 16.47 -11.46 63.11
C PHE A 4 15.43 -11.83 62.05
N ILE A 5 14.63 -10.86 61.62
CA ILE A 5 13.70 -10.98 60.50
C ILE A 5 14.51 -10.79 59.21
N SER A 6 14.71 -11.87 58.45
CA SER A 6 15.22 -11.79 57.07
C SER A 6 14.12 -11.28 56.15
N MET A 7 14.31 -10.08 55.59
CA MET A 7 13.44 -9.50 54.57
C MET A 7 13.88 -10.05 53.20
N LEU A 8 13.07 -10.96 52.64
CA LEU A 8 13.27 -11.51 51.29
C LEU A 8 12.74 -10.51 50.26
N MET A 9 13.64 -9.89 49.50
CA MET A 9 13.30 -8.96 48.43
C MET A 9 13.01 -9.75 47.15
N ILE A 10 11.72 -9.91 46.82
CA ILE A 10 11.28 -10.57 45.58
C ILE A 10 11.43 -9.59 44.42
N VAL A 11 12.44 -9.79 43.57
CA VAL A 11 12.58 -9.09 42.30
C VAL A 11 11.63 -9.74 41.29
N MET A 12 10.49 -9.13 41.02
CA MET A 12 9.63 -9.51 39.88
C MET A 12 10.30 -9.06 38.58
N LEU A 13 10.92 -9.99 37.87
CA LEU A 13 11.32 -9.78 36.48
C LEU A 13 10.06 -9.81 35.61
N THR A 14 9.55 -8.65 35.22
CA THR A 14 8.51 -8.58 34.19
C THR A 14 9.15 -8.85 32.84
N LEU A 15 8.98 -10.07 32.31
CA LEU A 15 9.23 -10.34 30.90
C LEU A 15 8.19 -9.58 30.09
N THR A 16 8.54 -8.39 29.62
CA THR A 16 7.80 -7.75 28.53
C THR A 16 8.09 -8.57 27.27
N ALA A 17 7.18 -9.47 26.92
CA ALA A 17 7.19 -10.12 25.61
C ALA A 17 7.10 -9.01 24.56
N THR A 18 8.21 -8.72 23.90
CA THR A 18 8.22 -7.81 22.76
C THR A 18 7.49 -8.55 21.65
N ALA A 19 6.25 -8.12 21.37
CA ALA A 19 5.50 -8.64 20.23
C ALA A 19 6.36 -8.43 18.97
N LYS A 20 6.73 -9.53 18.31
CA LYS A 20 7.53 -9.46 17.08
C LYS A 20 6.74 -8.67 16.06
N ALA A 21 7.34 -7.59 15.55
CA ALA A 21 6.75 -6.77 14.51
C ALA A 21 6.29 -7.64 13.32
N ARG A 22 5.01 -7.56 12.98
CA ARG A 22 4.47 -8.23 11.80
C ARG A 22 4.99 -7.52 10.55
N LYS A 23 5.35 -8.29 9.52
CA LYS A 23 5.88 -7.77 8.27
C LYS A 23 5.02 -8.22 7.09
N LEU A 24 4.94 -7.38 6.07
CA LEU A 24 4.36 -7.69 4.77
C LEU A 24 5.44 -7.53 3.70
N TYR A 25 6.07 -8.63 3.31
CA TYR A 25 7.13 -8.59 2.30
C TYR A 25 6.56 -8.39 0.89
N PRO A 26 7.31 -7.76 -0.03
CA PRO A 26 6.90 -7.62 -1.42
C PRO A 26 6.65 -8.99 -2.07
N VAL A 27 5.56 -9.08 -2.82
CA VAL A 27 5.21 -10.26 -3.62
C VAL A 27 4.90 -9.80 -5.04
N ASP A 28 5.50 -10.46 -6.03
CA ASP A 28 5.16 -10.24 -7.43
C ASP A 28 5.07 -11.58 -8.18
N GLU A 29 3.84 -12.01 -8.42
CA GLU A 29 3.55 -13.23 -9.16
C GLU A 29 3.40 -13.00 -10.66
N GLY A 30 3.56 -11.77 -11.17
CA GLY A 30 3.27 -11.45 -12.56
C GLY A 30 4.04 -12.31 -13.57
N ALA A 31 5.24 -12.76 -13.19
CA ALA A 31 6.07 -13.66 -14.00
C ALA A 31 5.57 -15.12 -14.05
N LYS A 32 4.64 -15.53 -13.18
CA LYS A 32 4.03 -16.88 -13.20
C LYS A 32 3.13 -17.11 -14.42
N ASP A 33 2.73 -16.05 -15.13
CA ASP A 33 2.01 -16.15 -16.40
C ASP A 33 2.77 -15.35 -17.46
N ALA A 34 3.32 -16.06 -18.46
CA ALA A 34 4.14 -15.43 -19.50
C ALA A 34 3.36 -14.40 -20.32
N SER A 35 2.06 -14.61 -20.54
CA SER A 35 1.22 -13.68 -21.29
C SER A 35 0.93 -12.41 -20.50
N PHE A 36 0.68 -12.54 -19.19
CA PHE A 36 0.50 -11.40 -18.30
C PHE A 36 1.78 -10.60 -18.12
N LYS A 37 2.93 -11.28 -17.94
CA LYS A 37 4.24 -10.63 -17.87
C LYS A 37 4.51 -9.77 -19.11
N ALA A 38 4.25 -10.31 -20.31
CA ALA A 38 4.43 -9.58 -21.56
C ALA A 38 3.49 -8.36 -21.65
N PHE A 39 2.22 -8.53 -21.27
CA PHE A 39 1.25 -7.44 -21.20
C PHE A 39 1.69 -6.34 -20.20
N ARG A 40 2.06 -6.71 -18.97
CA ARG A 40 2.45 -5.77 -17.92
C ARG A 40 3.71 -5.02 -18.28
N ASN A 41 4.68 -5.64 -18.97
CA ASN A 41 5.86 -4.95 -19.46
C ASN A 41 5.49 -3.81 -20.43
N LYS A 42 4.58 -4.08 -21.38
CA LYS A 42 4.07 -3.04 -22.29
C LYS A 42 3.32 -1.94 -21.55
N LEU A 43 2.53 -2.30 -20.54
CA LEU A 43 1.84 -1.33 -19.69
C LEU A 43 2.83 -0.44 -18.93
N ILE A 44 3.88 -1.02 -18.33
CA ILE A 44 4.92 -0.25 -17.64
C ILE A 44 5.63 0.73 -18.60
N GLU A 45 5.92 0.30 -19.82
CA GLU A 45 6.48 1.16 -20.87
C GLU A 45 5.52 2.31 -21.24
N ALA A 46 4.25 1.99 -21.52
CA ALA A 46 3.23 2.99 -21.81
C ALA A 46 3.02 4.01 -20.66
N VAL A 47 3.14 3.57 -19.40
CA VAL A 47 3.08 4.47 -18.24
C VAL A 47 4.28 5.42 -18.18
N LYS A 48 5.49 4.93 -18.51
CA LYS A 48 6.70 5.77 -18.57
C LYS A 48 6.60 6.81 -19.68
N GLU A 49 6.03 6.42 -20.83
CA GLU A 49 5.85 7.28 -22.00
C GLU A 49 4.61 8.16 -21.93
N ARG A 50 3.78 8.01 -20.88
CA ARG A 50 2.46 8.66 -20.77
C ARG A 50 1.58 8.43 -22.02
N ASN A 51 1.56 7.20 -22.50
CA ASN A 51 0.88 6.81 -23.73
C ASN A 51 -0.62 6.61 -23.50
N THR A 52 -1.39 7.70 -23.51
CA THR A 52 -2.86 7.68 -23.36
C THR A 52 -3.53 6.72 -24.34
N PRO A 53 -3.23 6.74 -25.66
CA PRO A 53 -3.88 5.85 -26.61
C PRO A 53 -3.76 4.37 -26.21
N PHE A 54 -2.57 3.92 -25.81
CA PHE A 54 -2.37 2.54 -25.35
C PHE A 54 -3.20 2.22 -24.11
N ILE A 55 -3.19 3.10 -23.10
CA ILE A 55 -3.98 2.90 -21.86
C ILE A 55 -5.45 2.66 -22.21
N LEU A 56 -6.03 3.47 -23.09
CA LEU A 56 -7.43 3.33 -23.49
C LEU A 56 -7.74 1.99 -24.18
N THR A 57 -6.77 1.36 -24.86
CA THR A 57 -6.99 0.05 -25.50
C THR A 57 -7.06 -1.12 -24.51
N ILE A 58 -6.52 -0.94 -23.31
CA ILE A 58 -6.45 -2.01 -22.30
C ILE A 58 -7.45 -1.81 -21.16
N LEU A 59 -8.28 -0.76 -21.20
CA LEU A 59 -9.37 -0.60 -20.25
C LEU A 59 -10.54 -1.50 -20.64
N HIS A 60 -11.12 -2.17 -19.65
CA HIS A 60 -12.44 -2.77 -19.85
C HIS A 60 -13.47 -1.65 -20.15
N PRO A 61 -14.40 -1.83 -21.12
CA PRO A 61 -15.38 -0.81 -21.47
C PRO A 61 -16.25 -0.35 -20.29
N LYS A 62 -16.43 -1.22 -19.29
CA LYS A 62 -17.09 -0.96 -18.01
C LYS A 62 -16.10 -1.01 -16.84
N ILE A 63 -14.92 -0.42 -17.00
CA ILE A 63 -13.93 -0.36 -15.91
C ILE A 63 -14.59 0.24 -14.66
N HIS A 64 -14.36 -0.33 -13.49
CA HIS A 64 -14.87 0.20 -12.22
C HIS A 64 -13.84 1.15 -11.61
N LEU A 65 -14.24 2.39 -11.31
CA LEU A 65 -13.34 3.46 -10.88
C LEU A 65 -13.59 3.93 -9.44
N SER A 66 -14.81 3.76 -8.94
CA SER A 66 -15.16 4.11 -7.55
C SER A 66 -16.31 3.27 -7.01
N PHE A 67 -16.41 3.19 -5.69
CA PHE A 67 -17.56 2.62 -4.98
C PHE A 67 -18.83 3.46 -5.13
N GLY A 68 -18.68 4.75 -5.47
CA GLY A 68 -19.78 5.67 -5.76
C GLY A 68 -20.35 5.56 -7.18
N GLY A 69 -20.04 4.48 -7.91
CA GLY A 69 -20.67 4.17 -9.20
C GLY A 69 -20.01 4.76 -10.45
N HIS A 70 -18.81 5.36 -10.35
CA HIS A 70 -18.09 5.83 -11.54
C HIS A 70 -17.54 4.63 -12.33
N SER A 71 -17.87 4.57 -13.62
CA SER A 71 -17.52 3.43 -14.47
C SER A 71 -17.37 3.80 -15.94
N GLY A 72 -16.46 3.09 -16.60
CA GLY A 72 -16.24 3.17 -18.03
C GLY A 72 -15.19 4.19 -18.44
N VAL A 73 -14.89 4.19 -19.74
CA VAL A 73 -13.76 4.95 -20.31
C VAL A 73 -13.98 6.47 -20.21
N LYS A 74 -15.22 6.93 -20.30
CA LYS A 74 -15.57 8.35 -20.16
C LYS A 74 -15.20 8.85 -18.76
N ASP A 75 -15.68 8.18 -17.71
CA ASP A 75 -15.40 8.54 -16.32
C ASP A 75 -13.91 8.44 -16.02
N PHE A 76 -13.20 7.49 -16.63
CA PHE A 76 -11.74 7.39 -16.52
C PHE A 76 -11.06 8.65 -17.06
N LEU A 77 -11.44 9.12 -18.26
CA LEU A 77 -10.87 10.32 -18.86
C LEU A 77 -11.17 11.58 -18.02
N GLU A 78 -12.39 11.70 -17.49
CA GLU A 78 -12.79 12.84 -16.65
C GLU A 78 -12.05 12.86 -15.30
N MET A 79 -11.91 11.70 -14.67
CA MET A 79 -11.25 11.53 -13.37
C MET A 79 -9.73 11.72 -13.49
N TRP A 80 -9.09 11.02 -14.43
CA TRP A 80 -7.65 10.92 -14.50
C TRP A 80 -6.99 11.93 -15.42
N LYS A 81 -7.74 12.49 -16.38
CA LYS A 81 -7.26 13.52 -17.32
C LYS A 81 -5.89 13.19 -17.90
N PRO A 82 -5.70 12.01 -18.53
CA PRO A 82 -4.38 11.47 -18.88
C PRO A 82 -3.52 12.40 -19.74
N ASP A 83 -4.15 13.23 -20.58
CA ASP A 83 -3.47 14.19 -21.47
C ASP A 83 -3.08 15.51 -20.77
N SER A 84 -3.50 15.70 -19.51
CA SER A 84 -3.07 16.85 -18.71
C SER A 84 -1.60 16.67 -18.28
N PRO A 85 -0.76 17.72 -18.36
CA PRO A 85 0.62 17.65 -17.89
C PRO A 85 0.73 17.31 -16.40
N ASP A 86 -0.27 17.71 -15.61
CA ASP A 86 -0.35 17.52 -14.16
C ASP A 86 -1.17 16.28 -13.75
N SER A 87 -1.50 15.40 -14.70
CA SER A 87 -2.25 14.19 -14.42
C SER A 87 -1.56 13.31 -13.36
N ALA A 88 -2.29 13.03 -12.28
CA ALA A 88 -1.83 12.12 -11.23
C ALA A 88 -1.79 10.64 -11.67
N LEU A 89 -2.46 10.31 -12.78
CA LEU A 89 -2.58 8.95 -13.33
C LEU A 89 -1.25 8.24 -13.43
N TRP A 90 -0.28 8.91 -14.06
CA TRP A 90 0.99 8.29 -14.42
C TRP A 90 1.82 7.93 -13.19
N LYS A 91 1.78 8.79 -12.16
CA LYS A 91 2.43 8.54 -10.88
C LYS A 91 1.73 7.39 -10.14
N GLU A 92 0.40 7.35 -10.17
CA GLU A 92 -0.38 6.32 -9.48
C GLU A 92 -0.17 4.93 -10.12
N LEU A 93 -0.32 4.83 -11.45
CA LEU A 93 -0.05 3.59 -12.19
C LEU A 93 1.39 3.11 -11.97
N SER A 94 2.37 4.02 -12.04
CA SER A 94 3.78 3.68 -11.79
C SER A 94 3.98 3.10 -10.39
N THR A 95 3.37 3.72 -9.38
CA THR A 95 3.42 3.26 -7.99
C THR A 95 2.83 1.87 -7.85
N ILE A 96 1.60 1.66 -8.30
CA ILE A 96 0.90 0.36 -8.23
C ILE A 96 1.70 -0.73 -8.93
N LEU A 97 2.15 -0.48 -10.15
CA LEU A 97 2.86 -1.47 -10.97
C LEU A 97 4.26 -1.77 -10.43
N SER A 98 4.92 -0.82 -9.76
CA SER A 98 6.25 -1.03 -9.17
C SER A 98 6.23 -1.98 -7.97
N LEU A 99 5.09 -2.08 -7.28
CA LEU A 99 4.96 -2.89 -6.07
C LEU A 99 4.63 -4.37 -6.39
N GLY A 100 4.25 -4.70 -7.61
CA GLY A 100 3.88 -6.09 -7.94
C GLY A 100 2.48 -6.45 -7.46
N GLY A 101 2.23 -7.72 -7.22
CA GLY A 101 0.88 -8.23 -6.94
C GLY A 101 0.80 -9.75 -7.02
N THR A 102 -0.40 -10.28 -6.82
CA THR A 102 -0.66 -11.73 -6.81
C THR A 102 -1.77 -12.11 -7.78
N PHE A 103 -1.71 -13.35 -8.24
CA PHE A 103 -2.86 -13.99 -8.88
C PHE A 103 -3.82 -14.49 -7.81
N SER A 104 -5.11 -14.33 -8.07
CA SER A 104 -6.20 -14.95 -7.30
C SER A 104 -7.24 -15.51 -8.25
N THR A 105 -8.08 -16.40 -7.74
CA THR A 105 -9.23 -16.93 -8.49
C THR A 105 -10.50 -16.51 -7.77
N SER A 106 -11.36 -15.77 -8.46
CA SER A 106 -12.69 -15.34 -8.00
C SER A 106 -13.70 -15.66 -9.09
N ASP A 107 -14.86 -16.23 -8.73
CA ASP A 107 -15.92 -16.61 -9.67
C ASP A 107 -15.44 -17.48 -10.85
N GLY A 108 -14.49 -18.38 -10.58
CA GLY A 108 -13.88 -19.26 -11.59
C GLY A 108 -12.94 -18.56 -12.58
N LYS A 109 -12.70 -17.25 -12.42
CA LYS A 109 -11.78 -16.47 -13.26
C LYS A 109 -10.50 -16.20 -12.50
N ARG A 110 -9.37 -16.39 -13.21
CA ARG A 110 -8.06 -16.06 -12.69
C ARG A 110 -7.74 -14.61 -12.99
N ASN A 111 -7.53 -13.84 -11.93
CA ASN A 111 -7.32 -12.40 -11.96
C ASN A 111 -5.97 -12.07 -11.33
N PHE A 112 -5.35 -10.97 -11.74
CA PHE A 112 -4.16 -10.43 -11.06
C PHE A 112 -4.53 -9.13 -10.35
N TRP A 113 -4.07 -8.96 -9.11
CA TRP A 113 -4.32 -7.76 -8.31
C TRP A 113 -3.01 -7.10 -7.92
N ALA A 114 -2.91 -5.80 -8.15
CA ALA A 114 -1.80 -4.95 -7.74
C ALA A 114 -2.32 -3.73 -6.96
N PRO A 115 -1.57 -3.21 -5.96
CA PRO A 115 -0.28 -3.69 -5.48
C PRO A 115 -0.39 -4.90 -4.52
N TYR A 116 0.74 -5.55 -4.20
CA TYR A 116 0.77 -6.62 -3.17
C TYR A 116 0.26 -6.15 -1.80
N THR A 117 0.41 -4.86 -1.49
CA THR A 117 -0.06 -4.27 -0.24
C THR A 117 -1.57 -4.31 -0.11
N PHE A 118 -2.31 -4.46 -1.21
CA PHE A 118 -3.73 -4.82 -1.23
C PHE A 118 -3.88 -6.35 -1.28
N SER A 119 -3.28 -6.99 -2.28
CA SER A 119 -3.61 -8.38 -2.64
C SER A 119 -3.13 -9.44 -1.64
N THR A 120 -2.26 -9.05 -0.71
CA THR A 120 -1.72 -9.93 0.35
C THR A 120 -1.87 -9.31 1.74
N PHE A 121 -2.63 -8.22 1.87
CA PHE A 121 -2.83 -7.59 3.17
C PHE A 121 -3.51 -8.58 4.14
N PRO A 122 -3.09 -8.61 5.42
CA PRO A 122 -3.71 -9.52 6.36
C PRO A 122 -5.15 -9.17 6.70
N ASN A 123 -6.05 -10.15 6.56
CA ASN A 123 -7.48 -9.98 6.85
C ASN A 123 -7.80 -9.76 8.34
N ASP A 124 -6.85 -10.07 9.24
CA ASP A 124 -7.01 -9.87 10.69
C ASP A 124 -6.57 -8.46 11.16
N LEU A 125 -6.13 -7.59 10.24
CA LEU A 125 -5.81 -6.19 10.53
C LEU A 125 -6.81 -5.27 9.83
N ASP A 126 -7.21 -4.21 10.54
CA ASP A 126 -8.02 -3.16 9.96
C ASP A 126 -7.21 -2.32 8.97
N ALA A 127 -7.57 -2.37 7.69
CA ALA A 127 -6.90 -1.64 6.62
C ALA A 127 -7.07 -0.11 6.70
N TYR A 128 -8.00 0.39 7.53
CA TYR A 128 -8.16 1.80 7.89
C TYR A 128 -7.26 2.22 9.07
N GLU A 129 -6.63 1.28 9.76
CA GLU A 129 -5.71 1.60 10.85
C GLU A 129 -4.27 1.25 10.52
N TYR A 130 -4.05 0.21 9.72
CA TYR A 130 -2.72 -0.36 9.50
C TYR A 130 -2.27 -0.24 8.05
N ALA A 131 -0.98 0.00 7.88
CA ALA A 131 -0.35 0.01 6.56
C ALA A 131 1.06 -0.59 6.64
N PRO A 132 1.52 -1.31 5.60
CA PRO A 132 2.89 -1.76 5.49
C PRO A 132 3.85 -0.63 5.13
N ILE A 133 5.07 -0.72 5.67
CA ILE A 133 6.23 0.01 5.14
C ILE A 133 6.66 -0.63 3.82
N VAL A 134 6.68 0.12 2.72
CA VAL A 134 7.08 -0.38 1.39
C VAL A 134 8.56 -0.13 1.12
N GLY A 135 9.44 -0.80 1.88
CA GLY A 135 10.88 -0.72 1.70
C GLY A 135 11.68 -1.36 2.82
N ALA A 136 12.98 -1.55 2.56
CA ALA A 136 13.96 -1.96 3.55
C ALA A 136 14.71 -0.74 4.12
N ASN A 137 15.13 -0.84 5.38
CA ASN A 137 15.92 0.17 6.08
C ASN A 137 15.31 1.59 6.08
N VAL A 138 13.98 1.66 6.16
CA VAL A 138 13.22 2.91 6.19
C VAL A 138 13.35 3.54 7.57
N ARG A 139 13.86 4.78 7.61
CA ARG A 139 14.06 5.52 8.85
C ARG A 139 12.74 6.14 9.30
N VAL A 140 12.33 5.81 10.52
CA VAL A 140 11.26 6.50 11.25
C VAL A 140 11.91 7.65 12.03
N ARG A 141 11.36 8.85 11.92
CA ARG A 141 11.93 10.06 12.50
C ARG A 141 11.05 10.66 13.58
N SER A 142 11.64 11.39 14.50
CA SER A 142 10.90 12.01 15.61
C SER A 142 10.06 13.21 15.19
N GLN A 143 10.37 13.80 14.03
CA GLN A 143 9.66 14.93 13.41
C GLN A 143 9.62 14.73 11.89
N PRO A 144 8.69 15.37 11.17
CA PRO A 144 8.49 15.22 9.73
C PRO A 144 9.54 16.02 8.92
N ASN A 145 10.82 15.77 9.15
CA ASN A 145 11.91 16.36 8.39
C ASN A 145 13.11 15.39 8.34
N THR A 146 13.99 15.57 7.35
CA THR A 146 15.07 14.61 7.06
C THR A 146 16.26 14.69 8.02
N THR A 147 16.34 15.70 8.88
CA THR A 147 17.44 15.89 9.85
C THR A 147 17.05 15.46 11.27
N ALA A 148 15.76 15.26 11.54
CA ALA A 148 15.25 14.82 12.82
C ALA A 148 15.84 13.46 13.24
N ARG A 149 15.97 13.29 14.57
CA ARG A 149 16.47 12.08 15.21
C ARG A 149 15.73 10.85 14.69
N ILE A 150 16.48 9.80 14.38
CA ILE A 150 15.93 8.50 14.03
C ILE A 150 15.35 7.85 15.29
N VAL A 151 14.06 7.51 15.26
CA VAL A 151 13.35 6.78 16.32
C VAL A 151 13.65 5.29 16.21
N THR A 152 13.51 4.75 14.99
CA THR A 152 13.80 3.35 14.66
C THR A 152 14.00 3.19 13.15
N ILE A 153 14.38 1.98 12.73
CA ILE A 153 14.52 1.59 11.33
C ILE A 153 13.60 0.40 11.08
N LEU A 154 12.73 0.51 10.08
CA LEU A 154 11.77 -0.52 9.70
C LEU A 154 12.12 -1.10 8.33
N SER A 155 11.80 -2.37 8.13
CA SER A 155 11.89 -3.07 6.85
C SER A 155 10.65 -3.93 6.67
N TYR A 156 9.72 -3.47 5.83
CA TYR A 156 8.46 -4.17 5.53
C TYR A 156 7.52 -4.37 6.73
N ASP A 157 7.78 -3.70 7.85
CA ASP A 157 6.95 -3.77 9.04
C ASP A 157 5.57 -3.16 8.78
N ILE A 158 4.54 -3.77 9.35
CA ILE A 158 3.20 -3.20 9.39
C ILE A 158 3.13 -2.26 10.60
N VAL A 159 2.70 -1.03 10.35
CA VAL A 159 2.59 0.04 11.35
C VAL A 159 1.15 0.51 11.44
N LYS A 160 0.77 1.09 12.58
CA LYS A 160 -0.50 1.82 12.68
C LYS A 160 -0.33 3.21 12.07
N ALA A 161 -1.13 3.53 11.07
CA ALA A 161 -1.10 4.74 10.26
C ALA A 161 -2.50 5.36 10.14
N THR A 162 -3.16 5.56 11.29
CA THR A 162 -4.54 6.04 11.44
C THR A 162 -4.88 7.35 10.73
N PHE A 163 -3.87 8.12 10.32
CA PHE A 163 -4.04 9.43 9.68
C PHE A 163 -4.10 9.37 8.16
N LEU A 164 -3.95 8.20 7.53
CA LEU A 164 -4.05 8.06 6.07
C LEU A 164 -5.50 8.15 5.54
N PHE A 165 -6.51 8.07 6.40
CA PHE A 165 -7.89 7.74 6.00
C PHE A 165 -8.96 8.72 6.50
N HIS A 166 -8.56 9.85 7.08
CA HIS A 166 -9.51 10.83 7.60
C HIS A 166 -9.39 12.16 6.86
N ASP A 167 -10.56 12.72 6.55
CA ASP A 167 -10.89 13.94 5.80
C ASP A 167 -9.84 15.07 5.76
N ASN A 168 -9.90 15.78 4.62
CA ASN A 168 -9.04 16.85 4.07
C ASN A 168 -8.83 18.10 4.95
N ASN A 169 -9.00 18.02 6.27
CA ASN A 169 -8.99 19.17 7.15
C ASN A 169 -8.39 18.86 8.53
N ARG A 170 -7.16 18.33 8.55
CA ARG A 170 -6.41 18.16 9.79
C ARG A 170 -5.11 18.95 9.77
N GLU A 171 -4.89 19.66 10.87
CA GLU A 171 -3.67 20.36 11.27
C GLU A 171 -2.40 19.47 11.22
N ASP A 172 -2.60 18.14 11.17
CA ASP A 172 -1.58 17.11 11.13
C ASP A 172 -1.21 16.60 9.71
N ASP A 173 -1.89 17.04 8.63
CA ASP A 173 -1.47 16.68 7.28
C ASP A 173 -0.17 17.40 6.92
N ILE A 174 0.94 16.66 7.00
CA ILE A 174 2.26 17.20 6.74
C ILE A 174 2.70 16.73 5.36
N PRO A 175 2.87 17.64 4.39
CA PRO A 175 3.23 17.28 3.02
C PRO A 175 4.41 16.30 2.98
N ASN A 176 4.21 15.16 2.32
CA ASN A 176 5.20 14.08 2.13
C ASN A 176 5.59 13.27 3.38
N TRP A 177 4.90 13.44 4.52
CA TRP A 177 5.17 12.68 5.74
C TRP A 177 3.90 12.04 6.28
N VAL A 178 4.05 10.85 6.84
CA VAL A 178 2.98 10.08 7.49
C VAL A 178 3.38 9.85 8.92
N LYS A 179 2.52 10.24 9.85
CA LYS A 179 2.65 9.92 11.26
C LYS A 179 2.28 8.45 11.47
N VAL A 180 3.13 7.71 12.16
CA VAL A 180 2.97 6.27 12.41
C VAL A 180 3.22 5.94 13.88
N ILE A 181 2.56 4.89 14.35
CA ILE A 181 2.90 4.21 15.59
C ILE A 181 3.61 2.91 15.19
N VAL A 182 4.87 2.79 15.58
CA VAL A 182 5.70 1.63 15.25
C VAL A 182 5.34 0.45 16.18
N PRO A 183 5.75 -0.80 15.86
CA PRO A 183 5.30 -1.99 16.59
C PRO A 183 5.60 -2.00 18.09
N ASP A 184 6.61 -1.25 18.54
CA ASP A 184 6.93 -1.08 19.97
C ASP A 184 6.16 0.06 20.67
N GLY A 185 5.15 0.63 20.00
CA GLY A 185 4.26 1.66 20.53
C GLY A 185 4.77 3.10 20.40
N ARG A 186 6.01 3.31 19.94
CA ARG A 186 6.55 4.68 19.77
C ARG A 186 5.92 5.39 18.58
N ASN A 187 5.73 6.70 18.73
CA ASN A 187 5.31 7.58 17.64
C ASN A 187 6.52 7.99 16.78
N GLY A 188 6.27 8.23 15.50
CA GLY A 188 7.23 8.85 14.60
C GLY A 188 6.63 9.22 13.25
N TYR A 189 7.50 9.66 12.35
CA TYR A 189 7.15 10.12 11.02
C TYR A 189 7.98 9.38 9.97
N VAL A 190 7.32 8.96 8.91
CA VAL A 190 7.94 8.28 7.76
C VAL A 190 7.60 9.07 6.50
N ALA A 191 8.53 9.16 5.54
CA ALA A 191 8.21 9.77 4.25
C ALA A 191 7.09 8.98 3.56
N SER A 192 6.06 9.66 3.06
CA SER A 192 4.82 9.04 2.56
C SER A 192 5.07 7.98 1.48
N ARG A 193 6.09 8.16 0.63
CA ARG A 193 6.50 7.18 -0.38
C ARG A 193 6.86 5.78 0.16
N TYR A 194 7.10 5.63 1.46
CA TYR A 194 7.42 4.37 2.11
C TYR A 194 6.24 3.77 2.89
N VAL A 195 5.04 4.33 2.80
CA VAL A 195 3.84 3.79 3.43
C VAL A 195 2.76 3.70 2.36
N ARG A 196 2.15 2.52 2.17
CA ARG A 196 1.09 2.33 1.18
C ARG A 196 -0.09 1.62 1.84
N SER A 197 -1.26 2.25 1.82
CA SER A 197 -2.47 1.62 2.34
C SER A 197 -2.90 0.42 1.48
N ALA A 198 -3.51 -0.57 2.11
CA ALA A 198 -4.18 -1.68 1.43
C ALA A 198 -5.46 -1.26 0.70
N ILE A 199 -6.13 -0.19 1.14
CA ILE A 199 -7.33 0.36 0.52
C ILE A 199 -7.04 1.60 -0.35
N ASP A 200 -5.77 1.90 -0.61
CA ASP A 200 -5.38 2.86 -1.64
C ASP A 200 -5.78 2.34 -3.04
N TYR A 201 -5.52 3.13 -4.08
CA TYR A 201 -5.78 2.72 -5.45
C TYR A 201 -5.13 1.36 -5.79
N ARG A 202 -5.90 0.53 -6.47
CA ARG A 202 -5.52 -0.83 -6.89
C ARG A 202 -6.04 -1.12 -8.29
N LEU A 203 -5.30 -1.97 -9.00
CA LEU A 203 -5.64 -2.46 -10.33
C LEU A 203 -5.98 -3.94 -10.25
N GLY A 204 -7.13 -4.31 -10.82
CA GLY A 204 -7.44 -5.68 -11.15
C GLY A 204 -7.27 -5.91 -12.65
N PHE A 205 -6.74 -7.07 -13.00
CA PHE A 205 -6.53 -7.47 -14.38
C PHE A 205 -7.22 -8.80 -14.67
N GLU A 206 -8.00 -8.83 -15.74
CA GLU A 206 -8.67 -10.04 -16.21
C GLU A 206 -8.28 -10.34 -17.66
N ARG A 207 -8.23 -11.62 -18.00
CA ARG A 207 -8.05 -12.06 -19.38
C ARG A 207 -9.41 -12.30 -20.04
N ILE A 208 -9.82 -11.37 -20.90
CA ILE A 208 -11.13 -11.38 -21.58
C ILE A 208 -10.88 -11.58 -23.08
N ARG A 209 -11.48 -12.63 -23.67
CA ARG A 209 -11.32 -12.99 -25.10
C ARG A 209 -9.84 -13.04 -25.54
N GLY A 210 -8.98 -13.57 -24.67
CA GLY A 210 -7.56 -13.75 -24.93
C GLY A 210 -6.67 -12.54 -24.60
N GLN A 211 -7.26 -11.37 -24.30
CA GLN A 211 -6.53 -10.12 -24.00
C GLN A 211 -6.61 -9.78 -22.51
N TRP A 212 -5.51 -9.27 -21.96
CA TRP A 212 -5.50 -8.75 -20.59
C TRP A 212 -6.05 -7.31 -20.58
N LEU A 213 -7.03 -7.06 -19.73
CA LEU A 213 -7.65 -5.75 -19.54
C LEU A 213 -7.61 -5.33 -18.07
N ILE A 214 -7.56 -4.03 -17.82
CA ILE A 214 -7.79 -3.43 -16.51
C ILE A 214 -9.31 -3.40 -16.28
N THR A 215 -9.79 -4.08 -15.23
CA THR A 215 -11.22 -4.22 -14.95
C THR A 215 -11.69 -3.35 -13.79
N PRO A 216 -10.98 -3.28 -12.66
CA PRO A 216 -11.07 -2.15 -11.75
C PRO A 216 -9.77 -1.36 -11.70
N PHE A 217 -9.92 -0.05 -11.54
CA PHE A 217 -8.88 0.86 -11.08
C PHE A 217 -9.49 1.79 -10.03
N ILE A 218 -9.46 1.34 -8.78
CA ILE A 218 -10.33 1.85 -7.71
C ILE A 218 -9.54 2.06 -6.43
N GLY A 219 -9.89 3.08 -5.66
CA GLY A 219 -9.41 3.31 -4.29
C GLY A 219 -10.58 3.34 -3.30
N GLY A 220 -10.30 3.12 -2.02
CA GLY A 220 -11.29 2.94 -0.95
C GLY A 220 -11.66 1.48 -0.70
N ASP A 221 -12.71 1.26 0.08
CA ASP A 221 -13.38 -0.04 0.30
C ASP A 221 -14.91 0.16 0.33
#